data_AF-A0A3B9NG75-F1
#
_entry.id   AF-A0A3B9NG75-F1
#
_cell.length_a   1.000
_cell.length_b   1.000
_cell.length_c   1.000
_cell.angle_alpha   90.00
_cell.angle_beta   90.00
_cell.angle_gamma   90.00
#
_symmetry.space_group_name_H-M   'P 1'
#
loop_
_entity.id
_entity.type
_entity.pdbx_description
1 polymer ?
#
loop_
_entity_poly.entity_id
_entity_poly.type
_entity_poly.pdbx_seq_one_letter_code
_entity_poly.pdbx_strand_id
1 'polypeptide(L)' 'MKKNILLPVDFSAHSNNAVNYAVDLALEKGYSIHLYHNYTSA' A
#
# COMPACT_ATOMS: atom_id res chain seq x y z
N MET A 1 15.23 10.51 7.84
CA MET A 1 14.01 9.71 8.10
C MET A 1 13.62 9.04 6.79
N LYS A 2 13.51 7.70 6.72
CA LYS A 2 12.99 7.05 5.51
C LYS A 2 11.49 7.35 5.42
N LYS A 3 11.04 7.94 4.31
CA LYS A 3 9.63 8.26 4.08
C LYS A 3 8.98 7.03 3.44
N ASN A 4 8.12 6.37 4.22
CA ASN A 4 7.51 5.10 3.86
C ASN A 4 5.98 5.25 3.83
N ILE A 5 5.34 4.67 2.84
CA ILE A 5 3.88 4.53 2.75
C ILE A 5 3.52 3.16 3.32
N LEU A 6 2.64 3.12 4.32
CA LEU A 6 2.00 1.88 4.75
C LEU A 6 0.64 1.78 4.05
N LEU A 7 0.46 0.74 3.24
CA LEU A 7 -0.78 0.50 2.50
C LEU A 7 -1.45 -0.79 2.99
N PRO A 8 -2.61 -0.67 3.67
CA PRO A 8 -3.46 -1.81 3.95
C PRO A 8 -4.03 -2.39 2.65
N VAL A 9 -3.99 -3.71 2.52
CA VAL A 9 -4.60 -4.46 1.43
C VAL A 9 -5.50 -5.55 2.00
N ASP A 10 -6.73 -5.64 1.52
CA ASP A 10 -7.69 -6.70 1.82
C ASP A 10 -8.04 -7.53 0.57
N PHE A 11 -7.29 -7.31 -0.52
CA PHE A 11 -7.48 -7.88 -1.85
C PHE A 11 -8.82 -7.53 -2.54
N SER A 12 -9.61 -6.62 -1.97
CA SER A 12 -10.76 -6.04 -2.66
C SER A 12 -10.33 -5.23 -3.89
N ALA A 13 -11.25 -5.01 -4.83
CA ALA A 13 -11.01 -4.11 -5.96
C ALA A 13 -10.59 -2.69 -5.51
N HIS A 14 -11.09 -2.22 -4.37
CA HIS A 14 -10.72 -0.93 -3.80
C HIS A 14 -9.26 -0.92 -3.34
N SER A 15 -8.83 -1.94 -2.61
CA SER A 15 -7.42 -2.02 -2.18
C SER A 15 -6.46 -2.19 -3.36
N ASN A 16 -6.84 -2.97 -4.39
CA ASN A 16 -6.05 -3.10 -5.61
C ASN A 16 -5.94 -1.77 -6.38
N ASN A 17 -7.00 -0.97 -6.45
CA ASN A 17 -6.93 0.37 -7.03
C ASN A 17 -6.03 1.29 -6.20
N ALA A 18 -6.10 1.22 -4.87
CA ALA A 18 -5.25 2.00 -3.97
C ALA A 18 -3.74 1.68 -4.14
N VAL A 19 -3.39 0.44 -4.51
CA VAL A 19 -2.00 0.07 -4.85
C VAL A 19 -1.47 0.92 -5.99
N ASN A 20 -2.25 1.12 -7.07
CA ASN A 20 -1.82 1.93 -8.21
C ASN A 20 -1.50 3.37 -7.79
N TYR A 21 -2.39 4.00 -7.01
CA TYR A 21 -2.16 5.35 -6.48
C TYR A 21 -0.94 5.43 -5.57
N ALA A 22 -0.73 4.43 -4.72
CA ALA A 22 0.43 4.38 -3.83
C ALA A 22 1.74 4.25 -4.61
N VAL A 23 1.75 3.46 -5.70
CA VAL A 23 2.90 3.32 -6.60
C VAL A 23 3.23 4.65 -7.27
N ASP A 24 2.25 5.33 -7.85
CA ASP A 24 2.47 6.63 -8.51
C ASP A 24 3.06 7.65 -7.52
N LEU A 25 2.48 7.73 -6.32
CA LEU A 25 2.97 8.62 -5.26
C LEU A 25 4.38 8.24 -4.79
N ALA A 26 4.67 6.94 -4.65
CA ALA A 26 5.97 6.46 -4.22
C ALA A 26 7.06 6.77 -5.25
N LEU A 27 6.76 6.61 -6.54
CA LEU A 27 7.65 6.97 -7.64
C LEU A 27 7.91 8.48 -7.66
N GLU A 28 6.87 9.30 -7.54
CA GLU A 28 7.01 10.77 -7.55
C GLU A 28 7.87 11.28 -6.39
N LYS A 29 7.75 10.67 -5.21
CA LYS A 29 8.39 11.17 -3.99
C LYS A 29 9.65 10.42 -3.59
N GLY A 30 10.01 9.33 -4.28
CA GLY A 30 11.11 8.45 -3.90
C GLY A 30 10.85 7.69 -2.59
N TYR A 31 9.61 7.26 -2.35
CA TYR A 31 9.21 6.57 -1.13
C TYR A 31 9.20 5.05 -1.34
N SER A 32 9.29 4.30 -0.24
CA SER A 32 9.04 2.84 -0.26
C SER A 32 7.62 2.55 0.21
N ILE A 33 7.02 1.48 -0.33
CA ILE A 33 5.69 1.02 0.06
C ILE A 33 5.82 -0.27 0.87
N HIS A 34 5.16 -0.32 2.01
CA HIS A 34 4.93 -1.54 2.77
C HIS A 34 3.46 -1.93 2.65
N LEU A 35 3.20 -3.13 2.12
CA LEU A 35 1.85 -3.70 2.07
C LEU A 35 1.54 -4.41 3.38
N TYR A 36 0.35 -4.18 3.92
CA TYR A 36 -0.15 -4.84 5.13
C TYR A 36 -1.47 -5.54 4.84
N HIS A 37 -1.51 -6.86 5.00
CA HIS A 37 -2.76 -7.61 4.97
C HIS A 37 -3.07 -8.10 6.38
N ASN A 38 -4.22 -7.73 6.91
CA ASN A 38 -4.71 -8.33 8.14
C ASN A 38 -5.40 -9.65 7.80
N TYR A 39 -4.90 -10.75 8.37
CA TYR A 39 -5.52 -12.06 8.27
C TYR A 39 -5.98 -12.51 9.66
N THR A 40 -7.24 -12.92 9.77
CA THR A 40 -7.78 -13.53 10.98
C THR A 40 -8.35 -14.91 10.61
N SER A 41 -7.95 -15.95 11.34
CA SER A 41 -8.63 -17.24 11.33
C SER A 41 -9.72 -17.23 12.40
N ALA A 42 -10.90 -17.74 12.07
CA ALA A 42 -11.96 -18.01 13.04
C ALA A 42 -11.60 -19.19 13.95
#